data_AF-A0A7V9UAQ8-F1
#
_entry.id   AF-A0A7V9UAQ8-F1
#
_cell.length_a   1.000
_cell.length_b   1.000
_cell.length_c   1.000
_cell.angle_alpha   90.00
_cell.angle_beta   90.00
_cell.angle_gamma   90.00
#
_symmetry.space_group_name_H-M   'P 1'
#
loop_
_entity.id
_entity.type
_entity.pdbx_description
1 polymer ?
#
loop_
_entity_poly.entity_id
_entity_poly.type
_entity_poly.pdbx_seq_one_letter_code
_entity_poly.pdbx_strand_id
1 'polypeptide(L)'
;MTDLSPAQTSALAYLEQTVADQLAFTKDLIRTPSPNPPGDERAVASLVCSRLAELGITDVVTVASEETRPNLIVRIPGSMPGRSLMLSGHLD
;
A
#
# COMPACT_ATOMS: atom_id res chain seq x y z
N MET A 1 -7.73 -19.58 22.90
CA MET A 1 -6.99 -18.53 22.15
C MET A 1 -5.94 -19.28 21.34
N THR A 2 -5.98 -19.18 20.02
CA THR A 2 -5.01 -19.88 19.17
C THR A 2 -3.66 -19.19 19.30
N ASP A 3 -2.60 -19.94 19.62
CA ASP A 3 -1.25 -19.39 19.65
C ASP A 3 -0.86 -18.86 18.27
N LEU A 4 -0.24 -17.68 18.24
CA LEU A 4 0.26 -17.06 17.02
C LEU A 4 1.52 -17.79 16.54
N SER A 5 1.65 -17.95 15.23
CA SER A 5 2.89 -18.42 14.62
C SER A 5 4.02 -17.40 14.79
N PRO A 6 5.30 -17.81 14.71
CA PRO A 6 6.43 -16.87 14.79
C PRO A 6 6.37 -15.71 13.80
N ALA A 7 5.86 -15.97 12.58
CA ALA A 7 5.67 -14.94 11.57
C ALA A 7 4.59 -13.92 11.96
N GLN A 8 3.47 -14.39 12.55
CA GLN A 8 2.41 -13.51 13.05
C GLN A 8 2.89 -12.65 14.22
N THR A 9 3.65 -13.23 15.16
CA THR A 9 4.26 -12.50 16.28
C THR A 9 5.23 -11.42 15.78
N SER A 10 6.10 -11.76 14.81
CA SER A 10 7.03 -10.82 14.20
C SER A 10 6.30 -9.66 13.50
N ALA A 11 5.25 -9.97 12.72
CA ALA A 11 4.45 -8.96 12.04
C ALA A 11 3.75 -8.00 13.03
N LEU A 12 3.17 -8.52 14.12
CA LEU A 12 2.55 -7.68 15.16
C LEU A 12 3.60 -6.77 15.84
N ALA A 13 4.76 -7.31 16.19
CA ALA A 13 5.84 -6.52 16.79
C ALA A 13 6.30 -5.38 15.85
N TYR A 14 6.39 -5.64 14.54
CA TYR A 14 6.68 -4.60 13.55
C TYR A 14 5.59 -3.52 13.51
N LEU A 15 4.31 -3.92 13.51
CA LEU A 15 3.20 -2.98 13.51
C LEU A 15 3.21 -2.08 14.76
N GLU A 16 3.50 -2.64 15.93
CA GLU A 16 3.61 -1.91 17.20
C GLU A 16 4.79 -0.93 17.22
N GLN A 17 5.93 -1.31 16.64
CA GLN A 17 7.13 -0.48 16.59
C GLN A 17 7.02 0.67 15.57
N THR A 18 6.10 0.60 14.62
CA THR A 18 5.98 1.55 13.49
C THR A 18 4.71 2.40 13.53
N VAL A 19 3.98 2.44 14.66
CA VAL A 19 2.73 3.20 14.81
C VAL A 19 2.87 4.68 14.42
N ALA A 20 3.99 5.31 14.78
CA ALA A 20 4.24 6.72 14.44
C ALA A 20 4.30 6.94 12.91
N ASP A 21 5.01 6.07 12.20
CA ASP A 21 5.15 6.11 10.74
C ASP A 21 3.84 5.79 10.03
N GLN A 22 3.09 4.80 10.55
CA GLN A 22 1.75 4.47 10.05
C GLN A 22 0.82 5.68 10.15
N LEU A 23 0.77 6.32 11.32
CA LEU A 23 -0.05 7.51 11.56
C LEU A 23 0.38 8.68 10.67
N ALA A 24 1.68 8.89 10.49
CA ALA A 24 2.20 9.93 9.61
C ALA A 24 1.75 9.70 8.16
N PHE A 25 1.96 8.50 7.63
CA PHE A 25 1.58 8.16 6.26
C PHE A 25 0.06 8.20 6.05
N THR A 26 -0.74 7.73 7.01
CA THR A 26 -2.21 7.86 6.95
C THR A 26 -2.65 9.32 6.90
N LYS A 27 -2.01 10.22 7.66
CA LYS A 27 -2.31 11.65 7.59
C LYS A 27 -1.97 12.23 6.22
N ASP A 28 -0.88 11.78 5.61
CA ASP A 28 -0.46 12.26 4.29
C ASP A 28 -1.39 11.75 3.18
N LEU A 29 -1.88 10.51 3.28
CA LEU A 29 -2.94 10.00 2.42
C LEU A 29 -4.21 10.86 2.53
N ILE A 30 -4.69 11.15 3.74
CA ILE A 30 -5.90 11.96 3.96
C ILE A 30 -5.73 13.40 3.44
N ARG A 31 -4.54 13.99 3.58
CA ARG A 31 -4.26 15.36 3.13
C ARG A 31 -4.09 15.47 1.62
N THR A 32 -3.69 14.39 0.97
CA THR A 32 -3.45 14.37 -0.47
C THR A 32 -4.79 14.28 -1.18
N PRO A 33 -5.16 15.26 -2.01
CA PRO A 33 -6.45 15.25 -2.68
C PRO A 33 -6.53 14.09 -3.68
N SER A 34 -7.62 13.33 -3.60
CA SER A 34 -8.01 12.31 -4.57
C SER A 34 -9.52 12.34 -4.91
N PRO A 35 -10.19 13.50 -4.92
CA PRO A 35 -11.65 13.55 -4.95
C PRO A 35 -12.24 12.94 -6.23
N ASN A 36 -13.29 12.14 -6.03
CA ASN A 36 -14.12 11.61 -7.08
C ASN A 36 -15.61 11.91 -6.75
N PRO A 37 -16.33 12.77 -7.50
CA PRO A 37 -15.98 13.39 -8.80
C PRO A 37 -15.13 14.69 -8.71
N PRO A 38 -14.44 15.14 -9.79
CA PRO A 38 -14.41 14.56 -11.14
C PRO A 38 -13.45 13.36 -11.32
N GLY A 39 -12.61 13.05 -10.32
CA GLY A 39 -11.62 11.97 -10.39
C GLY A 39 -10.23 12.46 -10.81
N ASP A 40 -9.34 12.64 -9.83
CA ASP A 40 -7.90 12.81 -10.06
C ASP A 40 -7.10 12.20 -8.89
N GLU A 41 -6.72 10.94 -9.06
CA GLU A 41 -6.01 10.13 -8.07
C GLU A 41 -4.48 10.13 -8.31
N ARG A 42 -3.97 10.93 -9.27
CA ARG A 42 -2.53 10.96 -9.62
C ARG A 42 -1.65 11.38 -8.45
N ALA A 43 -2.08 12.36 -7.67
CA ALA A 43 -1.31 12.87 -6.54
C ALA A 43 -1.15 11.80 -5.45
N VAL A 44 -2.24 11.14 -5.06
CA VAL A 44 -2.21 10.07 -4.06
C VAL A 44 -1.51 8.81 -4.60
N ALA A 45 -1.65 8.49 -5.88
CA ALA A 45 -0.91 7.39 -6.50
C ALA A 45 0.61 7.63 -6.48
N SER A 46 1.04 8.86 -6.80
CA SER A 46 2.45 9.25 -6.68
C SER A 46 2.97 9.12 -5.25
N LEU A 47 2.19 9.57 -4.25
CA LEU A 47 2.54 9.44 -2.84
C LEU A 47 2.71 7.96 -2.42
N VAL A 48 1.81 7.08 -2.85
CA VAL A 48 1.90 5.63 -2.58
C VAL A 48 3.13 5.03 -3.26
N CYS A 49 3.42 5.37 -4.52
CA CYS A 49 4.62 4.91 -5.21
C CYS A 49 5.91 5.32 -4.49
N SER A 50 5.99 6.58 -4.02
CA SER A 50 7.14 7.03 -3.23
C SER A 50 7.29 6.23 -1.94
N ARG A 51 6.20 5.97 -1.22
CA ARG A 51 6.24 5.17 0.01
C ARG A 51 6.63 3.72 -0.23
N LEU A 52 6.16 3.10 -1.32
CA LEU A 52 6.55 1.75 -1.71
C LEU A 52 8.06 1.68 -2.01
N ALA A 53 8.61 2.67 -2.71
CA ALA A 53 10.04 2.75 -3.01
C ALA A 53 10.88 2.88 -1.73
N GLU A 54 10.45 3.70 -0.75
CA GLU A 54 11.10 3.80 0.57
C GLU A 54 11.12 2.46 1.33
N LEU A 55 10.09 1.63 1.15
CA LEU A 55 10.00 0.29 1.72
C LEU A 55 10.75 -0.77 0.91
N GLY A 56 11.43 -0.39 -0.18
CA GLY A 56 12.16 -1.29 -1.07
C GLY A 56 11.26 -2.13 -1.99
N ILE A 57 9.99 -1.75 -2.15
CA ILE A 57 9.03 -2.43 -3.03
C ILE A 57 9.05 -1.72 -4.39
N THR A 58 9.70 -2.33 -5.37
CA THR A 58 9.95 -1.72 -6.69
C THR A 58 9.13 -2.33 -7.83
N ASP A 59 8.51 -3.50 -7.64
CA ASP A 59 7.63 -4.11 -8.64
C ASP A 59 6.23 -3.50 -8.56
N VAL A 60 6.11 -2.29 -9.14
CA VAL A 60 4.90 -1.50 -9.20
C VAL A 60 4.56 -1.19 -10.66
N VAL A 61 3.37 -1.59 -11.09
CA VAL A 61 2.84 -1.32 -12.42
C VAL A 61 1.66 -0.37 -12.29
N THR A 62 1.70 0.74 -13.03
CA THR A 62 0.57 1.68 -13.12
C THR A 62 -0.28 1.35 -14.33
N VAL A 63 -1.59 1.17 -14.14
CA VAL A 63 -2.57 0.97 -15.21
C VAL A 63 -3.70 1.97 -15.07
N ALA A 64 -4.10 2.62 -16.16
CA ALA A 64 -5.08 3.70 -16.09
C ALA A 64 -6.06 3.60 -17.26
N SER A 65 -7.36 3.68 -16.95
CA SER A 65 -8.39 3.84 -18.00
C SER A 65 -8.46 5.30 -18.47
N GLU A 66 -8.21 6.23 -17.56
CA GLU A 66 -8.07 7.67 -17.80
C GLU A 66 -6.78 8.11 -17.12
N GLU A 67 -6.03 9.04 -17.73
CA GLU A 67 -4.72 9.47 -17.21
C GLU A 67 -4.80 9.99 -15.76
N THR A 68 -5.92 10.63 -15.40
CA THR A 68 -6.16 11.15 -14.04
C THR A 68 -6.50 10.06 -13.04
N ARG A 69 -6.82 8.83 -13.46
CA ARG A 69 -7.35 7.74 -12.63
C ARG A 69 -6.49 6.47 -12.64
N PRO A 70 -5.22 6.55 -12.17
CA PRO A 70 -4.32 5.41 -12.14
C PRO A 70 -4.69 4.38 -11.06
N ASN A 71 -4.55 3.10 -11.40
CA ASN A 71 -4.49 1.99 -10.44
C ASN A 71 -3.04 1.52 -10.31
N LEU A 72 -2.65 1.15 -9.10
CA LEU A 72 -1.34 0.60 -8.81
C LEU A 72 -1.44 -0.92 -8.58
N ILE A 73 -0.77 -1.70 -9.42
CA ILE A 73 -0.62 -3.14 -9.25
C ILE A 73 0.77 -3.36 -8.66
N VAL A 74 0.82 -3.81 -7.41
CA VAL A 74 2.05 -4.03 -6.65
C VAL A 74 2.25 -5.53 -6.44
N ARG A 75 3.48 -6.01 -6.65
CA ARG A 75 3.84 -7.42 -6.39
C ARG A 75 4.94 -7.50 -5.35
N ILE A 76 4.74 -8.39 -4.38
CA ILE A 76 5.75 -8.76 -3.39
C ILE A 76 5.99 -10.27 -3.55
N PRO A 77 7.08 -10.69 -4.23
CA PRO A 77 7.32 -12.11 -4.46
C PRO A 77 7.64 -12.80 -3.14
N GLY A 78 6.97 -13.91 -2.88
CA GLY A 78 7.34 -14.83 -1.80
C GLY A 78 8.62 -15.59 -2.14
N SER A 79 9.27 -16.15 -1.13
CA SER A 79 10.48 -16.97 -1.30
C SER A 79 10.21 -18.42 -1.70
N MET A 80 8.96 -18.87 -1.64
CA MET A 80 8.55 -20.25 -1.91
C MET A 80 7.28 -20.31 -2.76
N PRO A 81 7.08 -21.37 -3.59
CA PRO A 81 5.83 -21.59 -4.30
C PRO A 81 4.65 -21.69 -3.32
N GLY A 82 3.49 -21.14 -3.69
CA GLY A 82 2.32 -21.14 -2.81
C GLY A 82 1.14 -20.37 -3.36
N ARG A 83 0.13 -20.16 -2.50
CA ARG A 83 -1.05 -19.37 -2.83
C ARG A 83 -0.67 -17.89 -2.91
N SER A 84 -1.26 -17.19 -3.87
CA SER A 84 -1.20 -15.72 -3.93
C SER A 84 -2.38 -15.12 -3.17
N LEU A 85 -2.13 -14.06 -2.42
CA LEU A 85 -3.15 -13.23 -1.78
C LEU A 85 -3.14 -11.86 -2.45
N MET A 86 -4.31 -11.38 -2.87
CA MET A 86 -4.49 -10.03 -3.40
C MET A 86 -5.21 -9.18 -2.35
N LEU A 87 -4.59 -8.06 -1.97
CA LEU A 87 -5.23 -7.00 -1.20
C LEU A 87 -5.65 -5.91 -2.19
N SER A 88 -6.91 -5.49 -2.14
CA SER A 88 -7.48 -4.53 -3.09
C SER A 88 -8.23 -3.44 -2.33
N GLY A 89 -8.01 -2.20 -2.73
CA GLY A 89 -8.67 -1.00 -2.22
C GLY A 89 -8.67 0.10 -3.28
N HIS A 90 -9.22 1.26 -2.95
CA HIS A 90 -9.28 2.43 -3.82
C HIS A 90 -8.52 3.62 -3.21
N LEU A 91 -8.09 4.56 -4.04
CA LEU A 91 -7.28 5.72 -3.64
C LEU A 91 -8.10 7.01 -3.48
N ASP A 92 -9.27 7.08 -4.12
CA ASP A 92 -10.27 8.16 -4.04
C ASP A 92 -11.17 8.09 -2.80
#